data_AF-J4G8G0-F1
#
_entry.id   AF-J4G8G0-F1
#
_cell.length_a   1.000
_cell.length_b   1.000
_cell.length_c   1.000
_cell.angle_alpha   90.00
_cell.angle_beta   90.00
_cell.angle_gamma   90.00
#
_symmetry.space_group_name_H-M   'P 1'
#
loop_
_entity.id
_entity.type
_entity.pdbx_description
1 polymer ?
#
loop_
_entity_poly.entity_id
_entity_poly.type
_entity_poly.pdbx_seq_one_letter_code
_entity_poly.pdbx_strand_id
1 'polypeptide(L)'
;MYYSSNALPSYQEATTRSTPGVNTPLLPLEDRDERLLSELNSYDRHDRLFKLYVIFVIISITFIFWKEDIVARDEESVRAREQSLIHREDELRAKEQAMHEDEERRIHARLVWKDLIAEKRCLSYEKRMYHAELVNVPVGAAADAPEWCMQTIIDIRGTKFDHPEFCTEEQTDGAVKTIGHWTVTGNEPTCRTWWGNYEKKECFGSHKRRVEAHLFNHQEPWDNWSEMCFSTPSDFANQSFAHPDACENRRGIVGSWFINVDVDECP
;
A
#
# COMPACT_ATOMS: atom_id res chain seq x y z
N MET A 1 -32.43 -30.62 -26.18
CA MET A 1 -32.05 -31.97 -25.71
C MET A 1 -31.49 -31.84 -24.31
N TYR A 2 -32.06 -32.65 -23.41
CA TYR A 2 -31.69 -33.00 -22.03
C TYR A 2 -31.60 -31.94 -20.90
N TYR A 3 -32.47 -32.22 -19.92
CA TYR A 3 -32.71 -31.65 -18.59
C TYR A 3 -31.70 -32.14 -17.53
N SER A 4 -31.54 -31.37 -16.44
CA SER A 4 -31.72 -31.77 -15.01
C SER A 4 -31.07 -30.69 -14.12
N SER A 5 -31.78 -29.83 -13.38
CA SER A 5 -32.63 -30.04 -12.18
C SER A 5 -31.86 -30.64 -10.99
N ASN A 6 -31.73 -29.85 -9.90
CA ASN A 6 -31.78 -30.19 -8.47
C ASN A 6 -31.54 -28.88 -7.67
N ALA A 7 -32.57 -28.20 -7.15
CA ALA A 7 -33.39 -28.48 -5.96
C ALA A 7 -32.71 -28.03 -4.63
N LEU A 8 -33.27 -26.95 -4.08
CA LEU A 8 -33.07 -26.40 -2.72
C LEU A 8 -33.63 -27.36 -1.65
N PRO A 9 -33.18 -27.22 -0.40
CA PRO A 9 -34.06 -27.43 0.76
C PRO A 9 -34.27 -26.14 1.56
N SER A 10 -35.55 -25.85 1.73
CA SER A 10 -36.15 -25.00 2.75
C SER A 10 -35.85 -25.52 4.16
N TYR A 11 -35.63 -24.63 5.13
CA TYR A 11 -35.89 -24.93 6.54
C TYR A 11 -36.57 -23.74 7.22
N GLN A 12 -37.54 -24.09 8.06
CA GLN A 12 -38.69 -23.30 8.49
C GLN A 12 -38.41 -22.40 9.71
N GLU A 13 -39.15 -21.29 9.79
CA GLU A 13 -39.43 -20.54 11.00
C GLU A 13 -40.26 -21.37 12.00
N ALA A 14 -39.98 -21.22 13.29
CA ALA A 14 -40.96 -21.50 14.34
C ALA A 14 -40.75 -20.57 15.56
N THR A 15 -41.63 -19.59 15.63
CA THR A 15 -42.08 -18.83 16.80
C THR A 15 -42.50 -19.77 17.94
N THR A 16 -42.24 -19.44 19.21
CA THR A 16 -43.29 -19.27 20.24
C THR A 16 -42.75 -18.86 21.61
N ARG A 17 -43.42 -17.85 22.14
CA ARG A 17 -43.41 -17.31 23.49
C ARG A 17 -44.36 -18.15 24.33
N SER A 18 -43.94 -18.63 25.50
CA SER A 18 -44.88 -18.97 26.57
C SER A 18 -44.18 -19.09 27.93
N THR A 19 -44.50 -18.15 28.81
CA THR A 19 -44.53 -18.33 30.26
C THR A 19 -45.40 -19.52 30.65
N PRO A 20 -45.12 -20.13 31.80
CA PRO A 20 -46.19 -20.51 32.70
C PRO A 20 -45.98 -19.91 34.08
N GLY A 21 -47.00 -19.20 34.54
CA GLY A 21 -47.20 -18.97 35.95
C GLY A 21 -47.91 -20.14 36.62
N VAL A 22 -48.11 -19.93 37.92
CA VAL A 22 -49.09 -20.54 38.81
C VAL A 22 -48.78 -21.96 39.30
N ASN A 23 -48.44 -22.09 40.57
CA ASN A 23 -49.41 -22.44 41.63
C ASN A 23 -48.65 -22.85 42.89
N THR A 24 -48.84 -22.05 43.94
CA THR A 24 -48.70 -22.47 45.33
C THR A 24 -49.88 -23.37 45.70
N PRO A 25 -49.66 -24.56 46.27
CA PRO A 25 -50.63 -25.19 47.16
C PRO A 25 -50.18 -25.05 48.61
N LEU A 26 -51.14 -24.61 49.42
CA LEU A 26 -51.12 -24.56 50.89
C LEU A 26 -51.14 -25.98 51.50
N LEU A 27 -50.32 -26.14 52.57
CA LEU A 27 -50.53 -26.98 53.78
C LEU A 27 -50.35 -28.52 53.64
N PRO A 28 -49.82 -29.24 54.67
CA PRO A 28 -50.15 -29.08 56.08
C PRO A 28 -48.99 -28.78 57.03
N LEU A 29 -49.27 -27.87 57.96
CA LEU A 29 -48.71 -27.84 59.31
C LEU A 29 -49.16 -29.12 60.03
N GLU A 30 -48.23 -30.01 60.31
CA GLU A 30 -48.38 -30.97 61.41
C GLU A 30 -47.00 -31.42 61.91
N ASP A 31 -46.68 -30.87 63.07
CA ASP A 31 -46.29 -31.63 64.24
C ASP A 31 -44.91 -32.30 64.23
N ARG A 32 -43.89 -31.49 64.43
CA ARG A 32 -42.67 -31.85 65.17
C ARG A 32 -41.83 -30.60 65.40
N ASP A 33 -42.06 -29.94 66.54
CA ASP A 33 -41.00 -29.28 67.31
C ASP A 33 -41.47 -28.74 68.68
N GLU A 34 -42.48 -29.36 69.31
CA GLU A 34 -42.75 -29.21 70.75
C GLU A 34 -41.87 -30.14 71.61
N ARG A 35 -40.56 -30.20 71.31
CA ARG A 35 -39.60 -30.90 72.19
C ARG A 35 -38.24 -30.22 72.35
N LEU A 36 -38.12 -28.96 71.91
CA LEU A 36 -36.90 -28.15 72.09
C LEU A 36 -37.13 -26.79 72.78
N LEU A 37 -38.32 -26.53 73.32
CA LEU A 37 -38.62 -25.29 74.07
C LEU A 37 -39.00 -25.50 75.54
N SER A 38 -38.80 -26.70 76.11
CA SER A 38 -38.98 -26.94 77.55
C SER A 38 -37.68 -27.06 78.36
N GLU A 39 -36.50 -26.94 77.74
CA GLU A 39 -35.20 -26.90 78.43
C GLU A 39 -34.52 -25.50 78.38
N LEU A 40 -35.31 -24.43 78.39
CA LEU A 40 -34.79 -23.05 78.48
C LEU A 40 -35.36 -22.29 79.68
N ASN A 41 -35.52 -22.97 80.83
CA ASN A 41 -35.90 -22.29 82.07
C ASN A 41 -35.05 -22.68 83.28
N SER A 42 -33.75 -22.74 83.06
CA SER A 42 -32.72 -22.64 84.09
C SER A 42 -31.40 -22.27 83.43
N TYR A 43 -31.29 -21.07 82.86
CA TYR A 43 -30.01 -20.67 82.29
C TYR A 43 -29.74 -19.16 82.42
N ASP A 44 -28.50 -18.93 82.83
CA ASP A 44 -27.91 -17.73 83.38
C ASP A 44 -28.04 -16.50 82.47
N ARG A 45 -28.11 -15.31 83.07
CA ARG A 45 -28.23 -14.01 82.36
C ARG A 45 -27.07 -13.77 81.38
N HIS A 46 -25.94 -14.46 81.58
CA HIS A 46 -24.78 -14.50 80.70
C HIS A 46 -24.98 -15.30 79.39
N ASP A 47 -25.84 -16.32 79.37
CA ASP A 47 -26.02 -17.21 78.22
C ASP A 47 -26.90 -16.58 77.12
N ARG A 48 -27.84 -15.70 77.50
CA ARG A 48 -28.61 -14.88 76.54
C ARG A 48 -27.72 -13.86 75.82
N LEU A 49 -26.78 -13.26 76.54
CA LEU A 49 -25.81 -12.34 75.96
C LEU A 49 -24.83 -13.08 75.03
N PHE A 50 -24.41 -14.29 75.40
CA PHE A 50 -23.57 -15.13 74.55
C PHE A 50 -24.29 -15.58 73.27
N LYS A 51 -25.55 -16.02 73.37
CA LYS A 51 -26.38 -16.37 72.20
C LYS A 51 -26.62 -15.18 71.27
N LEU A 52 -26.92 -13.99 71.81
CA LEU A 52 -27.05 -12.76 71.03
C LEU A 52 -25.74 -12.37 70.33
N TYR A 53 -24.60 -12.50 71.01
CA TYR A 53 -23.28 -12.24 70.43
C TYR A 53 -22.96 -13.20 69.29
N VAL A 54 -23.19 -14.50 69.47
CA VAL A 54 -22.99 -15.53 68.43
C VAL A 54 -23.87 -15.25 67.22
N ILE A 55 -25.14 -14.89 67.41
CA ILE A 55 -26.06 -14.51 66.32
C ILE A 55 -25.52 -13.26 65.59
N PHE A 56 -25.06 -12.25 66.32
CA PHE A 56 -24.52 -11.02 65.73
C PHE A 56 -23.26 -11.28 64.90
N VAL A 57 -22.37 -12.16 65.38
CA VAL A 57 -21.16 -12.59 64.67
C VAL A 57 -21.54 -13.35 63.39
N ILE A 58 -22.49 -14.28 63.46
CA ILE A 58 -22.96 -15.03 62.28
C ILE A 58 -23.57 -14.08 61.23
N ILE A 59 -24.46 -13.17 61.64
CA ILE A 59 -25.06 -12.18 60.74
C ILE A 59 -23.97 -11.30 60.10
N SER A 60 -23.01 -10.82 60.90
CA SER A 60 -21.91 -10.00 60.40
C SER A 60 -21.06 -10.74 59.35
N ILE A 61 -20.73 -12.01 59.60
CA ILE A 61 -19.98 -12.85 58.66
C ILE A 61 -20.78 -13.08 57.37
N THR A 62 -22.07 -13.44 57.47
CA THR A 62 -22.91 -13.63 56.27
C THR A 62 -23.10 -12.36 55.45
N PHE A 63 -23.16 -11.19 56.10
CA PHE A 63 -23.25 -9.91 55.43
C PHE A 63 -21.94 -9.55 54.70
N ILE A 64 -20.78 -9.88 55.29
CA ILE A 64 -19.48 -9.72 54.64
C ILE A 64 -19.39 -10.59 53.38
N PHE A 65 -19.71 -11.88 53.47
CA PHE A 65 -19.73 -12.78 52.31
C PHE A 65 -20.72 -12.32 51.22
N TRP A 66 -21.93 -11.93 51.60
CA TRP A 66 -22.92 -11.41 50.65
C TRP A 66 -22.44 -10.13 49.94
N LYS A 67 -21.71 -9.26 50.66
CA LYS A 67 -21.13 -8.05 50.09
C LYS A 67 -19.98 -8.36 49.12
N GLU A 68 -19.13 -9.34 49.43
CA GLU A 68 -18.05 -9.80 48.53
C GLU A 68 -18.61 -10.42 47.24
N ASP A 69 -19.63 -11.27 47.35
CA ASP A 69 -20.31 -11.87 46.19
C ASP A 69 -20.95 -10.82 45.26
N ILE A 70 -21.54 -9.77 45.84
CA ILE A 70 -22.11 -8.66 45.06
C ILE A 70 -21.03 -7.89 44.32
N VAL A 71 -19.93 -7.54 44.99
CA VAL A 71 -18.82 -6.81 44.37
C VAL A 71 -18.19 -7.64 43.24
N ALA A 72 -17.96 -8.94 43.47
CA ALA A 72 -17.40 -9.83 42.45
C ALA A 72 -18.30 -9.96 41.20
N ARG A 73 -19.62 -10.08 41.39
CA ARG A 73 -20.59 -10.15 40.29
C ARG A 73 -20.68 -8.83 39.52
N ASP A 74 -20.61 -7.70 40.22
CA ASP A 74 -20.60 -6.39 39.59
C ASP A 74 -19.31 -6.20 38.77
N GLU A 75 -18.14 -6.59 39.29
CA GLU A 75 -16.87 -6.54 38.55
C GLU A 75 -16.87 -7.43 37.30
N GLU A 76 -17.47 -8.63 37.36
CA GLU A 76 -17.62 -9.49 36.19
C GLU A 76 -18.56 -8.86 35.15
N SER A 77 -19.67 -8.26 35.60
CA SER A 77 -20.60 -7.55 34.72
C SER A 77 -19.95 -6.33 34.06
N VAL A 78 -19.11 -5.60 34.80
CA VAL A 78 -18.36 -4.45 34.30
C VAL A 78 -17.31 -4.90 33.29
N ARG A 79 -16.54 -5.96 33.59
CA ARG A 79 -15.57 -6.55 32.65
C ARG A 79 -16.24 -7.07 31.38
N ALA A 80 -17.36 -7.77 31.49
CA ALA A 80 -18.10 -8.26 30.34
C ALA A 80 -18.61 -7.10 29.47
N ARG A 81 -19.07 -6.01 30.09
CA ARG A 81 -19.49 -4.80 29.38
C ARG A 81 -18.31 -4.09 28.71
N GLU A 82 -17.18 -3.99 29.38
CA GLU A 82 -15.94 -3.41 28.83
C GLU A 82 -15.43 -4.22 27.64
N GLN A 83 -15.37 -5.55 27.75
CA GLN A 83 -15.01 -6.44 26.64
C GLN A 83 -15.97 -6.30 25.45
N SER A 84 -17.27 -6.18 25.70
CA SER A 84 -18.25 -5.93 24.64
C SER A 84 -18.05 -4.57 23.95
N LEU A 85 -17.64 -3.54 24.68
CA LEU A 85 -17.33 -2.24 24.10
C LEU A 85 -16.05 -2.27 23.25
N ILE A 86 -15.00 -2.92 23.75
CA ILE A 86 -13.73 -3.10 23.01
C ILE A 86 -14.00 -3.85 21.71
N HIS A 87 -14.72 -4.98 21.77
CA HIS A 87 -15.06 -5.75 20.58
C HIS A 87 -15.84 -4.92 19.55
N ARG A 88 -16.81 -4.11 20.00
CA ARG A 88 -17.56 -3.21 19.13
C ARG A 88 -16.70 -2.10 18.54
N GLU A 89 -15.77 -1.56 19.31
CA GLU A 89 -14.82 -0.56 18.84
C GLU A 89 -13.87 -1.14 17.78
N ASP A 90 -13.36 -2.35 17.99
CA ASP A 90 -12.53 -3.07 17.02
C ASP A 90 -13.30 -3.35 15.73
N GLU A 91 -14.57 -3.78 15.82
CA GLU A 91 -15.42 -3.97 14.65
C GLU A 91 -15.66 -2.66 13.87
N LEU A 92 -15.84 -1.55 14.58
CA LEU A 92 -16.03 -0.24 13.96
C LEU A 92 -14.74 0.20 13.25
N ARG A 93 -13.58 0.07 13.89
CA ARG A 93 -12.28 0.39 13.28
C ARG A 93 -12.01 -0.49 12.06
N ALA A 94 -12.28 -1.79 12.14
CA ALA A 94 -12.11 -2.70 11.01
C ALA A 94 -13.03 -2.34 9.84
N LYS A 95 -14.29 -1.95 10.11
CA LYS A 95 -15.21 -1.46 9.08
C LYS A 95 -14.75 -0.15 8.46
N GLU A 96 -14.27 0.79 9.27
CA GLU A 96 -13.75 2.07 8.80
C GLU A 96 -12.53 1.88 7.90
N GLN A 97 -11.58 1.03 8.30
CA GLN A 97 -10.42 0.66 7.48
C GLN A 97 -10.85 0.00 6.16
N ALA A 98 -11.77 -0.95 6.20
CA ALA A 98 -12.27 -1.61 4.99
C ALA A 98 -12.97 -0.63 4.03
N MET A 99 -13.70 0.36 4.56
CA MET A 99 -14.30 1.41 3.72
C MET A 99 -13.23 2.34 3.12
N HIS A 100 -12.23 2.73 3.90
CA HIS A 100 -11.12 3.56 3.42
C HIS A 100 -10.33 2.85 2.31
N GLU A 101 -10.00 1.57 2.50
CA GLU A 101 -9.30 0.77 1.49
C GLU A 101 -10.15 0.54 0.22
N ASP A 102 -11.47 0.41 0.34
CA ASP A 102 -12.35 0.34 -0.83
C ASP A 102 -12.42 1.67 -1.58
N GLU A 103 -12.45 2.80 -0.87
CA GLU A 103 -12.46 4.11 -1.48
C GLU A 103 -11.14 4.42 -2.21
N GLU A 104 -9.99 4.17 -1.56
CA GLU A 104 -8.68 4.28 -2.20
C GLU A 104 -8.61 3.44 -3.48
N ARG A 105 -9.05 2.16 -3.41
CA ARG A 105 -9.10 1.30 -4.60
C ARG A 105 -9.97 1.88 -5.72
N ARG A 106 -11.11 2.50 -5.40
CA ARG A 106 -11.98 3.15 -6.39
C ARG A 106 -11.36 4.40 -6.98
N ILE A 107 -10.66 5.19 -6.17
CA ILE A 107 -9.93 6.38 -6.63
C ILE A 107 -8.85 5.94 -7.61
N HIS A 108 -7.96 5.02 -7.20
CA HIS A 108 -6.90 4.49 -8.05
C HIS A 108 -7.42 3.89 -9.37
N ALA A 109 -8.56 3.20 -9.35
CA ALA A 109 -9.17 2.64 -10.56
C ALA A 109 -9.69 3.70 -11.55
N ARG A 110 -9.86 4.96 -11.12
CA ARG A 110 -10.32 6.08 -11.96
C ARG A 110 -9.19 6.99 -12.42
N LEU A 111 -8.02 6.90 -11.79
CA LEU A 111 -6.85 7.66 -12.19
C LEU A 111 -6.38 7.22 -13.57
N VAL A 112 -6.17 8.19 -14.46
CA VAL A 112 -5.76 7.92 -15.84
C VAL A 112 -4.68 8.92 -16.23
N TRP A 113 -3.68 8.43 -16.96
CA TRP A 113 -2.70 9.27 -17.62
C TRP A 113 -3.30 9.87 -18.90
N LYS A 114 -3.25 11.19 -19.02
CA LYS A 114 -3.74 11.95 -20.17
C LYS A 114 -2.57 12.62 -20.89
N ASP A 115 -2.71 12.75 -22.20
CA ASP A 115 -1.80 13.53 -23.05
C ASP A 115 -0.33 13.10 -22.86
N LEU A 116 -0.03 11.82 -23.16
CA LEU A 116 1.34 11.33 -23.17
C LEU A 116 2.14 12.04 -24.28
N ILE A 117 2.99 12.98 -23.88
CA ILE A 117 3.76 13.85 -24.76
C ILE A 117 5.23 13.47 -24.66
N ALA A 118 5.83 13.23 -25.82
CA ALA A 118 7.26 13.03 -25.94
C ALA A 118 7.96 14.40 -25.95
N GLU A 119 9.02 14.55 -25.17
CA GLU A 119 9.83 15.75 -25.26
C GLU A 119 10.49 15.87 -26.62
N LYS A 120 10.64 17.11 -27.09
CA LYS A 120 11.34 17.38 -28.36
C LYS A 120 12.80 16.91 -28.28
N ARG A 121 13.43 17.14 -27.13
CA ARG A 121 14.83 16.79 -26.85
C ARG A 121 14.98 15.29 -26.66
N CYS A 122 15.90 14.68 -27.40
CA CYS A 122 16.43 13.36 -27.06
C CYS A 122 17.42 13.50 -25.89
N LEU A 123 17.47 12.54 -24.97
CA LEU A 123 18.43 12.58 -23.88
C LEU A 123 19.78 11.99 -24.31
N SER A 124 19.73 10.88 -25.04
CA SER A 124 20.88 10.18 -25.61
C SER A 124 20.40 9.22 -26.72
N TYR A 125 21.30 8.45 -27.32
CA TYR A 125 20.97 7.44 -28.33
C TYR A 125 19.84 6.52 -27.85
N GLU A 126 18.74 6.50 -28.61
CA GLU A 126 17.51 5.74 -28.30
C GLU A 126 16.89 6.07 -26.92
N LYS A 127 17.15 7.25 -26.36
CA LYS A 127 16.53 7.70 -25.11
C LYS A 127 15.79 9.02 -25.25
N ARG A 128 14.56 9.05 -24.74
CA ARG A 128 13.72 10.26 -24.71
C ARG A 128 12.89 10.30 -23.43
N MET A 129 12.65 11.52 -22.93
CA MET A 129 11.73 11.76 -21.84
C MET A 129 10.30 11.92 -22.34
N TYR A 130 9.36 11.36 -21.59
CA TYR A 130 7.93 11.52 -21.78
C TYR A 130 7.33 12.12 -20.53
N HIS A 131 6.26 12.88 -20.71
CA HIS A 131 5.44 13.33 -19.62
C HIS A 131 3.96 13.17 -19.94
N ALA A 132 3.15 13.04 -18.89
CA ALA A 132 1.69 12.90 -18.98
C ALA A 132 1.03 13.48 -17.73
N GLU A 133 -0.16 14.05 -17.90
CA GLU A 133 -0.97 14.59 -16.80
C GLU A 133 -1.78 13.48 -16.14
N LEU A 134 -1.73 13.40 -14.81
CA LEU A 134 -2.61 12.53 -14.04
C LEU A 134 -3.97 13.21 -13.88
N VAL A 135 -5.02 12.62 -14.47
CA VAL A 135 -6.39 13.17 -14.42
C VAL A 135 -7.31 12.33 -13.54
N ASN A 136 -8.49 12.90 -13.23
CA ASN A 136 -9.50 12.36 -12.32
C ASN A 136 -9.08 12.30 -10.84
N VAL A 137 -8.07 13.10 -10.46
CA VAL A 137 -7.71 13.34 -9.06
C VAL A 137 -8.89 14.01 -8.34
N PRO A 138 -9.42 13.44 -7.24
CA PRO A 138 -10.48 14.07 -6.46
C PRO A 138 -10.06 15.43 -5.89
N VAL A 139 -10.91 16.45 -6.07
CA VAL A 139 -10.63 17.85 -5.66
C VAL A 139 -10.29 17.99 -4.17
N GLY A 140 -10.89 17.16 -3.31
CA GLY A 140 -10.64 17.18 -1.86
C GLY A 140 -9.37 16.46 -1.40
N ALA A 141 -8.67 15.78 -2.31
CA ALA A 141 -7.51 14.93 -2.02
C ALA A 141 -6.33 15.27 -2.94
N ALA A 142 -6.23 16.53 -3.35
CA ALA A 142 -5.11 17.00 -4.18
C ALA A 142 -3.74 16.86 -3.48
N ALA A 143 -3.72 16.83 -2.14
CA ALA A 143 -2.50 16.62 -1.37
C ALA A 143 -1.88 15.21 -1.57
N ASP A 144 -2.71 14.23 -1.91
CA ASP A 144 -2.31 12.83 -2.12
C ASP A 144 -1.94 12.55 -3.59
N ALA A 145 -2.15 13.53 -4.48
CA ALA A 145 -1.89 13.39 -5.91
C ALA A 145 -0.44 13.03 -6.25
N PRO A 146 0.61 13.56 -5.57
CA PRO A 146 1.99 13.13 -5.80
C PRO A 146 2.22 11.65 -5.44
N GLU A 147 1.59 11.15 -4.39
CA GLU A 147 1.69 9.74 -3.98
C GLU A 147 1.01 8.84 -5.02
N TRP A 148 -0.20 9.20 -5.44
CA TRP A 148 -0.92 8.46 -6.47
C TRP A 148 -0.22 8.47 -7.83
N CYS A 149 0.45 9.58 -8.17
CA CYS A 149 1.29 9.68 -9.37
C CYS A 149 2.40 8.62 -9.39
N MET A 150 3.06 8.38 -8.24
CA MET A 150 4.10 7.37 -8.11
C MET A 150 3.58 5.92 -8.07
N GLN A 151 2.26 5.71 -7.94
CA GLN A 151 1.66 4.37 -7.87
C GLN A 151 0.88 3.97 -9.14
N THR A 152 0.70 4.91 -10.08
CA THR A 152 -0.13 4.69 -11.27
C THR A 152 0.70 4.17 -12.44
N ILE A 153 0.40 2.94 -12.87
CA ILE A 153 1.09 2.23 -13.97
C ILE A 153 0.74 2.86 -15.33
N ILE A 154 1.69 2.86 -16.28
CA ILE A 154 1.46 3.26 -17.67
C ILE A 154 2.10 2.26 -18.66
N ASP A 155 1.56 2.17 -19.86
CA ASP A 155 2.20 1.49 -21.00
C ASP A 155 2.64 2.55 -22.03
N ILE A 156 3.95 2.66 -22.24
CA ILE A 156 4.53 3.55 -23.22
C ILE A 156 5.16 2.68 -24.32
N ARG A 157 4.53 2.68 -25.50
CA ARG A 157 4.99 1.97 -26.70
C ARG A 157 5.24 0.46 -26.49
N GLY A 158 4.42 -0.20 -25.68
CA GLY A 158 4.52 -1.63 -25.41
C GLY A 158 5.45 -1.98 -24.24
N THR A 159 6.09 -0.99 -23.62
CA THR A 159 6.83 -1.14 -22.37
C THR A 159 5.96 -0.68 -21.21
N LYS A 160 5.71 -1.57 -20.25
CA LYS A 160 5.00 -1.23 -19.01
C LYS A 160 5.96 -0.61 -18.01
N PHE A 161 5.55 0.52 -17.45
CA PHE A 161 6.23 1.22 -16.36
C PHE A 161 5.33 1.19 -15.14
N ASP A 162 5.84 0.62 -14.05
CA ASP A 162 5.08 0.50 -12.81
C ASP A 162 4.87 1.87 -12.13
N HIS A 163 5.79 2.80 -12.35
CA HIS A 163 5.73 4.17 -11.85
C HIS A 163 6.53 5.14 -12.74
N PRO A 164 6.26 6.46 -12.68
CA PRO A 164 7.16 7.49 -13.20
C PRO A 164 8.48 7.55 -12.44
N GLU A 165 9.52 8.11 -13.08
CA GLU A 165 10.80 8.38 -12.42
C GLU A 165 10.63 9.47 -11.36
N PHE A 166 9.80 10.47 -11.66
CA PHE A 166 9.43 11.53 -10.74
C PHE A 166 8.11 12.17 -11.17
N CYS A 167 7.49 12.86 -10.21
CA CYS A 167 6.26 13.62 -10.39
C CYS A 167 6.51 15.10 -10.10
N THR A 168 5.96 15.98 -10.93
CA THR A 168 6.00 17.43 -10.73
C THR A 168 4.59 17.98 -10.59
N GLU A 169 4.47 19.07 -9.83
CA GLU A 169 3.23 19.81 -9.70
C GLU A 169 3.33 21.11 -10.50
N GLU A 170 2.39 21.31 -11.41
CA GLU A 170 2.31 22.52 -12.24
C GLU A 170 1.00 23.27 -11.94
N GLN A 171 1.09 24.57 -11.66
CA GLN A 171 -0.11 25.41 -11.52
C GLN A 171 -0.52 25.94 -12.90
N THR A 172 -1.66 25.48 -13.40
CA THR A 172 -2.26 25.99 -14.64
C THR A 172 -3.70 26.41 -14.36
N ASP A 173 -4.08 27.63 -14.75
CA ASP A 173 -5.44 28.17 -14.60
C ASP A 173 -6.01 28.10 -13.16
N GLY A 174 -5.14 28.18 -12.15
CA GLY A 174 -5.52 28.11 -10.73
C GLY A 174 -5.79 26.69 -10.20
N ALA A 175 -5.60 25.66 -11.02
CA ALA A 175 -5.59 24.26 -10.61
C ALA A 175 -4.16 23.72 -10.54
N VAL A 176 -3.89 22.89 -9.53
CA VAL A 176 -2.64 22.13 -9.44
C VAL A 176 -2.80 20.87 -10.28
N LYS A 177 -1.91 20.67 -11.24
CA LYS A 177 -1.82 19.48 -12.08
C LYS A 177 -0.63 18.66 -11.66
N THR A 178 -0.79 17.35 -11.58
CA THR A 178 0.31 16.43 -11.32
C THR A 178 0.77 15.81 -12.63
N ILE A 179 2.04 15.97 -12.95
CA ILE A 179 2.66 15.48 -14.18
C ILE A 179 3.66 14.38 -13.83
N GLY A 180 3.50 13.20 -14.40
CA GLY A 180 4.48 12.11 -14.31
C GLY A 180 5.52 12.23 -15.42
N HIS A 181 6.75 11.82 -15.15
CA HIS A 181 7.86 11.82 -16.11
C HIS A 181 8.52 10.45 -16.22
N TRP A 182 8.83 10.01 -17.44
CA TRP A 182 9.44 8.72 -17.73
C TRP A 182 10.58 8.85 -18.74
N THR A 183 11.71 8.19 -18.49
CA THR A 183 12.76 8.00 -19.50
C THR A 183 12.57 6.67 -20.23
N VAL A 184 12.20 6.74 -21.51
CA VAL A 184 12.09 5.55 -22.37
C VAL A 184 13.42 5.28 -23.04
N THR A 185 13.93 4.05 -22.93
CA THR A 185 15.20 3.60 -23.51
C THR A 185 14.98 2.46 -24.51
N GLY A 186 15.66 2.48 -25.66
CA GLY A 186 15.71 1.39 -26.63
C GLY A 186 14.54 1.34 -27.63
N ASN A 187 13.43 2.04 -27.34
CA ASN A 187 12.23 2.09 -28.19
C ASN A 187 11.97 3.50 -28.77
N GLU A 188 13.05 4.28 -28.98
CA GLU A 188 13.00 5.65 -29.49
C GLU A 188 13.70 5.79 -30.86
N PRO A 189 13.04 5.38 -31.96
CA PRO A 189 13.66 5.41 -33.30
C PRO A 189 14.02 6.82 -33.76
N THR A 190 13.29 7.84 -33.31
CA THR A 190 13.59 9.25 -33.63
C THR A 190 14.82 9.79 -32.91
N CYS A 191 15.27 9.12 -31.84
CA CYS A 191 16.50 9.46 -31.11
C CYS A 191 17.68 8.58 -31.53
N ARG A 192 17.62 7.95 -32.71
CA ARG A 192 18.74 7.23 -33.30
C ARG A 192 19.59 8.17 -34.14
N THR A 193 20.76 8.49 -33.65
CA THR A 193 21.86 9.08 -34.42
C THR A 193 22.66 7.99 -35.13
N TRP A 194 23.45 8.35 -36.12
CA TRP A 194 24.32 7.40 -36.80
C TRP A 194 25.63 8.05 -37.23
N TRP A 195 26.66 7.21 -37.40
CA TRP A 195 27.97 7.63 -37.87
C TRP A 195 28.01 7.62 -39.41
N GLY A 196 28.68 8.61 -39.98
CA GLY A 196 28.99 8.64 -41.40
C GLY A 196 30.19 7.77 -41.75
N ASN A 197 30.93 8.19 -42.78
CA ASN A 197 32.14 7.48 -43.18
C ASN A 197 33.23 7.59 -42.11
N TYR A 198 33.88 6.46 -41.82
CA TYR A 198 35.03 6.39 -40.93
C TYR A 198 36.31 6.78 -41.67
N GLU A 199 36.93 7.86 -41.24
CA GLU A 199 38.18 8.36 -41.78
C GLU A 199 39.35 7.96 -40.89
N LYS A 200 40.27 7.18 -41.46
CA LYS A 200 41.53 6.84 -40.82
C LYS A 200 42.43 8.08 -40.79
N LYS A 201 42.81 8.55 -39.60
CA LYS A 201 43.72 9.67 -39.41
C LYS A 201 45.15 9.17 -39.17
N GLU A 202 45.97 10.05 -38.60
CA GLU A 202 47.36 9.80 -38.23
C GLU A 202 47.50 8.70 -37.16
N CYS A 203 48.66 8.05 -37.17
CA CYS A 203 49.04 7.09 -36.14
C CYS A 203 49.24 7.82 -34.82
N PHE A 204 48.75 7.24 -33.73
CA PHE A 204 48.81 7.80 -32.39
C PHE A 204 49.64 6.88 -31.49
N GLY A 205 50.97 7.01 -31.57
CA GLY A 205 51.90 6.06 -30.94
C GLY A 205 52.07 4.77 -31.75
N SER A 206 52.81 3.82 -31.20
CA SER A 206 53.08 2.53 -31.87
C SER A 206 51.84 1.64 -31.84
N HIS A 207 51.48 1.08 -33.00
CA HIS A 207 50.35 0.15 -33.21
C HIS A 207 48.97 0.71 -32.86
N LYS A 208 48.81 2.03 -32.93
CA LYS A 208 47.56 2.72 -32.58
C LYS A 208 47.21 3.76 -33.63
N ARG A 209 45.92 3.83 -33.97
CA ARG A 209 45.42 4.75 -34.99
C ARG A 209 44.19 5.48 -34.51
N ARG A 210 44.13 6.77 -34.80
CA ARG A 210 42.91 7.57 -34.63
C ARG A 210 42.00 7.38 -35.83
N VAL A 211 40.73 7.06 -35.58
CA VAL A 211 39.66 6.99 -36.58
C VAL A 211 38.61 8.01 -36.19
N GLU A 212 38.12 8.78 -37.16
CA GLU A 212 37.12 9.83 -36.92
C GLU A 212 35.89 9.57 -37.80
N ALA A 213 34.70 9.90 -37.31
CA ALA A 213 33.47 9.89 -38.10
C ALA A 213 32.53 11.02 -37.67
N HIS A 214 31.81 11.58 -38.64
CA HIS A 214 30.78 12.59 -38.36
C HIS A 214 29.49 11.93 -37.86
N LEU A 215 28.89 12.52 -36.83
CA LEU A 215 27.57 12.12 -36.33
C LEU A 215 26.47 12.82 -37.11
N PHE A 216 25.43 12.08 -37.48
CA PHE A 216 24.26 12.56 -38.20
C PHE A 216 22.97 12.28 -37.44
N ASN A 217 21.90 12.95 -37.86
CA ASN A 217 20.55 12.85 -37.30
C ASN A 217 20.42 13.34 -35.86
N HIS A 218 21.24 14.30 -35.49
CA HIS A 218 21.06 15.05 -34.26
C HIS A 218 19.81 15.93 -34.35
N GLN A 219 18.90 15.82 -33.37
CA GLN A 219 17.59 16.48 -33.38
C GLN A 219 17.59 17.79 -32.59
N GLU A 220 16.67 18.70 -32.91
CA GLU A 220 16.41 19.92 -32.12
C GLU A 220 16.11 19.54 -30.66
N PRO A 221 16.62 20.26 -29.63
CA PRO A 221 17.26 21.58 -29.65
C PRO A 221 18.75 21.62 -30.01
N TRP A 222 19.33 20.53 -30.50
CA TRP A 222 20.74 20.38 -30.88
C TRP A 222 21.78 20.68 -29.79
N ASP A 223 21.35 21.06 -28.60
CA ASP A 223 22.19 21.49 -27.48
C ASP A 223 22.90 20.32 -26.79
N ASN A 224 22.31 19.13 -26.82
CA ASN A 224 22.78 17.90 -26.21
C ASN A 224 23.68 17.07 -27.14
N TRP A 225 24.42 17.75 -28.03
CA TRP A 225 25.25 17.08 -29.03
C TRP A 225 26.31 16.16 -28.41
N SER A 226 26.83 16.52 -27.23
CA SER A 226 27.82 15.74 -26.49
C SER A 226 27.25 14.40 -26.04
N GLU A 227 26.06 14.42 -25.45
CA GLU A 227 25.36 13.26 -24.92
C GLU A 227 24.99 12.32 -26.05
N MET A 228 24.50 12.84 -27.19
CA MET A 228 24.24 12.04 -28.38
C MET A 228 25.53 11.41 -28.91
N CYS A 229 26.61 12.18 -29.01
CA CYS A 229 27.90 11.69 -29.50
C CYS A 229 28.45 10.54 -28.64
N PHE A 230 28.49 10.71 -27.32
CA PHE A 230 29.01 9.70 -26.39
C PHE A 230 28.07 8.50 -26.16
N SER A 231 26.83 8.54 -26.62
CA SER A 231 25.90 7.42 -26.48
C SER A 231 25.64 6.66 -27.77
N THR A 232 26.07 7.20 -28.91
CA THR A 232 25.83 6.54 -30.21
C THR A 232 26.82 5.39 -30.40
N PRO A 233 26.34 4.13 -30.46
CA PRO A 233 27.21 2.99 -30.71
C PRO A 233 27.73 3.02 -32.14
N SER A 234 28.83 2.29 -32.36
CA SER A 234 29.57 2.30 -33.62
C SER A 234 30.14 0.91 -33.89
N ASP A 235 29.92 0.38 -35.08
CA ASP A 235 30.43 -0.93 -35.49
C ASP A 235 31.32 -0.76 -36.72
N PHE A 236 32.63 -0.93 -36.54
CA PHE A 236 33.60 -0.87 -37.65
C PHE A 236 34.85 -1.69 -37.33
N ALA A 237 35.62 -2.05 -38.36
CA ALA A 237 36.84 -2.87 -38.21
C ALA A 237 36.61 -4.18 -37.42
N ASN A 238 35.45 -4.81 -37.61
CA ASN A 238 35.01 -6.01 -36.88
C ASN A 238 34.97 -5.86 -35.35
N GLN A 239 34.83 -4.63 -34.87
CA GLN A 239 34.72 -4.29 -33.45
C GLN A 239 33.47 -3.44 -33.21
N SER A 240 32.81 -3.70 -32.08
CA SER A 240 31.67 -2.93 -31.61
C SER A 240 32.11 -2.00 -30.50
N PHE A 241 31.80 -0.72 -30.65
CA PHE A 241 32.10 0.33 -29.68
C PHE A 241 30.79 0.88 -29.12
N ALA A 242 30.65 0.87 -27.80
CA ALA A 242 29.50 1.48 -27.14
C ALA A 242 29.48 3.00 -27.31
N HIS A 243 30.65 3.62 -27.43
CA HIS A 243 30.83 5.06 -27.59
C HIS A 243 32.19 5.38 -28.23
N PRO A 244 32.38 6.60 -28.77
CA PRO A 244 33.69 7.14 -29.11
C PRO A 244 34.53 7.42 -27.86
N ASP A 245 35.86 7.45 -28.03
CA ASP A 245 36.79 7.84 -26.97
C ASP A 245 36.78 9.37 -26.74
N ALA A 246 36.52 10.14 -27.80
CA ALA A 246 36.40 11.58 -27.74
C ALA A 246 35.33 12.11 -28.69
N CYS A 247 34.70 13.21 -28.29
CA CYS A 247 33.67 13.91 -29.07
C CYS A 247 34.03 15.39 -29.21
N GLU A 248 33.95 15.91 -30.43
CA GLU A 248 34.27 17.31 -30.73
C GLU A 248 33.20 17.93 -31.64
N ASN A 249 32.89 19.22 -31.45
CA ASN A 249 32.00 19.97 -32.34
C ASN A 249 32.80 21.06 -33.08
N ARG A 250 33.48 20.68 -34.16
CA ARG A 250 34.44 21.54 -34.89
C ARG A 250 34.12 21.75 -36.37
N ARG A 251 32.96 21.28 -36.85
CA ARG A 251 32.30 21.56 -38.15
C ARG A 251 31.14 20.55 -38.28
N GLY A 252 30.29 20.53 -37.26
CA GLY A 252 29.47 19.36 -36.94
C GLY A 252 30.14 18.49 -35.88
N ILE A 253 29.40 17.47 -35.46
CA ILE A 253 29.77 16.59 -34.35
C ILE A 253 30.65 15.46 -34.91
N VAL A 254 31.81 15.26 -34.31
CA VAL A 254 32.78 14.24 -34.71
C VAL A 254 33.09 13.35 -33.50
N GLY A 255 32.95 12.06 -33.68
CA GLY A 255 33.43 11.03 -32.76
C GLY A 255 34.81 10.55 -33.20
N SER A 256 35.68 10.29 -32.23
CA SER A 256 37.03 9.76 -32.43
C SER A 256 37.22 8.46 -31.65
N TRP A 257 37.88 7.49 -32.26
CA TRP A 257 38.26 6.21 -31.65
C TRP A 257 39.77 5.99 -31.82
N PHE A 258 40.42 5.47 -30.78
CA PHE A 258 41.83 5.09 -30.77
C PHE A 258 41.93 3.56 -30.78
N ILE A 259 41.99 3.01 -32.00
CA ILE A 259 42.01 1.56 -32.20
C ILE A 259 43.45 1.04 -32.27
N ASN A 260 43.66 -0.19 -31.82
CA ASN A 260 44.90 -0.90 -32.09
C ASN A 260 44.91 -1.39 -33.55
N VAL A 261 46.05 -1.25 -34.21
CA VAL A 261 46.25 -1.66 -35.60
C VAL A 261 47.55 -2.45 -35.73
N ASP A 262 47.69 -3.19 -36.82
CA ASP A 262 48.91 -3.96 -37.09
C ASP A 262 50.14 -3.06 -37.21
N VAL A 263 51.31 -3.64 -36.95
CA VAL A 263 52.63 -2.99 -37.03
C VAL A 263 52.86 -2.35 -38.40
N ASP A 264 52.39 -3.00 -39.46
CA ASP A 264 52.56 -2.52 -40.83
C ASP A 264 51.66 -1.31 -41.14
N GLU A 265 50.59 -1.10 -40.37
CA GLU A 265 49.67 0.03 -40.56
C GLU A 265 50.10 1.26 -39.74
N CYS A 266 50.59 1.04 -38.52
CA CYS A 266 51.23 2.04 -37.67
C CYS A 266 52.47 1.47 -36.94
N PRO A 267 53.69 1.75 -37.44
CA PRO A 267 54.93 1.33 -36.80
C PRO A 267 55.18 2.08 -35.48
#